data_AF-A0A060X119-F1
#
_entry.id   AF-A0A060X119-F1
#
_cell.length_a   1.000
_cell.length_b   1.000
_cell.length_c   1.000
_cell.angle_alpha   90.00
_cell.angle_beta   90.00
_cell.angle_gamma   90.00
#
_symmetry.space_group_name_H-M   'P 1'
#
loop_
_entity.id
_entity.type
_entity.pdbx_description
1 polymer ?
#
loop_
_entity_poly.entity_id
_entity_poly.type
_entity_poly.pdbx_seq_one_letter_code
_entity_poly.pdbx_strand_id
1 'polypeptide(L)'
;MALLVHLKTIRDLRGKGDRIAKVTFRGLSLYTHVLENCEDEARFDETFRWPIASRVDENEMLEVQVFNYSKVFTNRSVTYNTLKHNTVT
;
A
#
# COMPACT_ATOMS: atom_id res chain seq x y z
N MET A 1 3.75 -10.30 -19.10
CA MET A 1 3.82 -10.86 -17.73
C MET A 1 3.15 -9.88 -16.77
N ALA A 2 2.99 -10.20 -15.49
CA ALA A 2 2.46 -9.24 -14.52
C ALA A 2 3.13 -9.41 -13.16
N LEU A 3 3.33 -8.29 -12.47
CA LEU A 3 3.63 -8.28 -11.04
C LEU A 3 2.30 -8.30 -10.28
N LEU A 4 2.14 -9.27 -9.38
CA LEU A 4 1.01 -9.36 -8.46
C LEU A 4 1.48 -9.03 -7.06
N VAL A 5 0.79 -8.12 -6.39
CA VAL A 5 1.09 -7.73 -5.01
C VAL A 5 -0.18 -7.90 -4.18
N HIS A 6 -0.13 -8.80 -3.20
CA HIS A 6 -1.22 -8.98 -2.24
C HIS A 6 -0.91 -8.19 -0.96
N LEU A 7 -1.58 -7.06 -0.79
CA LEU A 7 -1.46 -6.25 0.42
C LEU A 7 -2.40 -6.81 1.49
N LYS A 8 -1.86 -7.68 2.35
CA LYS A 8 -2.64 -8.32 3.42
C LYS A 8 -3.02 -7.33 4.52
N THR A 9 -2.04 -6.84 5.25
CA THR A 9 -2.26 -6.13 6.51
C THR A 9 -1.12 -5.18 6.82
N ILE A 10 -1.44 -4.02 7.39
CA ILE A 10 -0.47 -3.07 7.93
C ILE A 10 -0.78 -2.86 9.41
N ARG A 11 0.24 -3.04 10.26
CA ARG A 11 0.16 -2.97 11.73
C ARG A 11 0.91 -1.76 12.26
N ASP A 12 0.85 -1.57 13.58
CA ASP A 12 1.51 -0.50 14.33
C ASP A 12 1.11 0.90 13.85
N LEU A 13 -0.12 1.03 13.34
CA LEU A 13 -0.70 2.30 12.94
C LEU A 13 -1.03 3.13 14.18
N ARG A 14 -0.79 4.44 14.11
CA ARG A 14 -1.10 5.34 15.22
C ARG A 14 -2.55 5.83 15.14
N GLY A 15 -3.25 5.76 16.27
CA GLY A 15 -4.59 6.31 16.46
C GLY A 15 -5.70 5.52 15.76
N LYS A 16 -6.93 6.04 15.86
CA LYS A 16 -8.12 5.48 15.21
C LYS A 16 -8.55 6.36 14.04
N GLY A 17 -8.95 5.74 12.93
CA GLY A 17 -9.52 6.45 11.79
C GLY A 17 -9.55 5.61 10.53
N ASP A 18 -10.15 6.18 9.49
CA ASP A 18 -10.24 5.53 8.18
C ASP A 18 -8.86 5.50 7.53
N ARG A 19 -8.55 4.40 6.84
CA ARG A 19 -7.24 4.17 6.22
C ARG A 19 -7.41 3.87 4.74
N ILE A 20 -6.49 4.41 3.95
CA ILE A 20 -6.32 4.05 2.54
C ILE A 20 -4.83 3.81 2.29
N ALA A 21 -4.50 2.79 1.52
CA ALA A 21 -3.14 2.54 1.09
C ALA A 21 -2.95 2.89 -0.37
N LYS A 22 -1.76 3.41 -0.69
CA LYS A 22 -1.26 3.64 -2.05
C LYS A 22 -0.10 2.70 -2.27
N VAL A 23 -0.16 1.93 -3.36
CA VAL A 23 0.91 1.04 -3.77
C VAL A 23 1.44 1.54 -5.12
N THR A 24 2.74 1.79 -5.20
CA THR A 24 3.40 2.33 -6.41
C THR A 24 4.49 1.39 -6.89
N PHE A 25 4.43 1.04 -8.17
CA PHE A 25 5.48 0.28 -8.86
C PHE A 25 5.79 0.97 -10.21
N ARG A 26 7.08 1.20 -10.50
CA ARG A 26 7.54 1.93 -11.71
C ARG A 26 6.80 3.26 -11.97
N GLY A 27 6.50 4.00 -10.91
CA GLY A 27 5.77 5.28 -10.99
C GLY A 27 4.26 5.16 -11.20
N LEU A 28 3.72 3.95 -11.41
CA LEU A 28 2.28 3.71 -11.50
C LEU A 28 1.70 3.39 -10.14
N SER A 29 0.80 4.23 -9.66
CA SER A 29 0.16 4.11 -8.36
C SER A 29 -1.25 3.56 -8.45
N LEU A 30 -1.59 2.64 -7.57
CA LEU A 30 -2.93 2.11 -7.33
C LEU A 30 -3.30 2.32 -5.87
N TYR A 31 -4.58 2.46 -5.58
CA TYR A 31 -5.09 2.65 -4.22
C TYR A 31 -5.97 1.47 -3.82
N THR A 32 -5.96 1.14 -2.53
CA THR A 32 -6.97 0.26 -1.94
C THR A 32 -8.32 0.96 -1.88
N HIS A 33 -9.35 0.20 -1.55
CA HIS A 33 -10.55 0.74 -0.96
C HIS A 33 -10.23 1.39 0.41
N VAL A 34 -11.11 2.27 0.85
CA VAL A 34 -11.03 2.86 2.19
C VAL A 34 -11.50 1.81 3.20
N LEU A 35 -10.68 1.55 4.20
CA LEU A 35 -11.09 0.81 5.38
C LEU A 35 -11.55 1.80 6.44
N GLU A 36 -12.76 1.62 6.96
CA GLU A 36 -13.34 2.51 7.95
C GLU A 36 -12.98 2.05 9.38
N ASN A 37 -12.85 3.01 10.30
CA ASN A 37 -12.69 2.76 11.74
C ASN A 37 -11.51 1.86 12.15
N CYS A 38 -10.40 1.86 11.42
CA CYS A 38 -9.20 1.11 11.80
C CYS A 38 -8.52 1.73 13.02
N GLU A 39 -7.91 0.89 13.86
CA GLU A 39 -7.10 1.32 15.00
C GLU A 39 -5.60 1.17 14.66
N ASP A 40 -4.91 0.24 15.33
CA ASP A 40 -3.50 -0.08 15.13
C ASP A 40 -3.23 -1.03 13.94
N GLU A 41 -4.28 -1.69 13.43
CA GLU A 41 -4.21 -2.61 12.30
C GLU A 41 -5.20 -2.24 11.18
N ALA A 42 -4.74 -2.29 9.93
CA ALA A 42 -5.54 -2.14 8.72
C ALA A 42 -5.41 -3.40 7.85
N ARG A 43 -6.50 -4.17 7.70
CA ARG A 43 -6.56 -5.42 6.93
C ARG A 43 -7.15 -5.18 5.55
N PHE A 44 -6.30 -4.82 4.59
CA PHE A 44 -6.73 -4.50 3.23
C PHE A 44 -7.17 -5.74 2.45
N ASP A 45 -6.37 -6.82 2.50
CA ASP A 45 -6.60 -8.06 1.75
C ASP A 45 -6.86 -7.84 0.24
N GLU A 46 -6.18 -6.86 -0.36
CA GLU A 46 -6.36 -6.48 -1.77
C GLU A 46 -5.17 -6.92 -2.63
N THR A 47 -5.47 -7.38 -3.85
CA THR A 47 -4.44 -7.77 -4.83
C THR A 47 -4.34 -6.74 -5.95
N PHE A 48 -3.15 -6.21 -6.14
CA PHE A 48 -2.80 -5.30 -7.21
C PHE A 48 -2.08 -6.02 -8.34
N ARG A 49 -2.30 -5.55 -9.57
CA ARG A 49 -1.70 -6.12 -10.76
C ARG A 49 -1.09 -5.03 -11.63
N TRP A 50 0.21 -5.09 -11.85
CA TRP A 50 0.90 -4.30 -12.87
C TRP A 50 1.23 -5.18 -14.07
N PRO A 51 0.69 -4.88 -15.26
CA PRO A 51 1.22 -5.44 -16.50
C PRO A 51 2.67 -5.01 -16.68
N ILE A 52 3.58 -5.97 -16.84
CA ILE A 52 5.01 -5.69 -17.05
C ILE A 52 5.48 -6.32 -18.37
N ALA A 53 6.21 -5.53 -19.14
CA ALA A 53 6.81 -5.92 -20.41
C ALA A 53 8.19 -6.59 -20.22
N SER A 54 8.81 -6.39 -19.07
CA SER A 54 10.12 -6.92 -18.70
C SER A 54 10.07 -7.59 -17.33
N ARG A 55 11.12 -8.35 -16.99
CA ARG A 55 11.29 -8.89 -15.63
C ARG A 55 11.49 -7.75 -14.64
N VAL A 56 11.21 -8.04 -13.36
CA VAL A 56 11.49 -7.12 -12.26
C VAL A 56 12.99 -7.19 -11.94
N ASP A 57 13.65 -6.05 -11.89
CA ASP A 57 15.07 -5.94 -11.50
C ASP A 57 15.20 -5.83 -9.98
N GLU A 58 16.32 -6.30 -9.44
CA GLU A 58 16.60 -6.32 -7.99
C GLU A 58 16.69 -4.92 -7.35
N ASN A 59 16.94 -3.87 -8.15
CA ASN A 59 16.97 -2.50 -7.68
C ASN A 59 15.59 -1.80 -7.77
N GLU A 60 14.57 -2.47 -8.33
CA GLU A 60 13.24 -1.88 -8.42
C GLU A 60 12.55 -1.86 -7.07
N MET A 61 11.82 -0.78 -6.84
CA MET A 61 11.19 -0.50 -5.57
C MET A 61 9.68 -0.58 -5.68
N LEU A 62 9.08 -1.34 -4.77
CA LEU A 62 7.66 -1.27 -4.48
C LEU A 62 7.46 -0.33 -3.29
N GLU A 63 6.71 0.73 -3.51
CA GLU A 63 6.40 1.69 -2.47
C GLU A 63 4.98 1.45 -1.94
N VAL A 64 4.84 1.33 -0.62
CA VAL A 64 3.53 1.24 0.05
C VAL A 64 3.42 2.40 1.03
N GLN A 65 2.40 3.24 0.85
CA GLN A 65 2.10 4.35 1.73
C GLN A 65 0.71 4.18 2.34
N VAL A 66 0.56 4.50 3.62
CA VAL A 66 -0.75 4.51 4.30
C VAL A 66 -1.10 5.92 4.73
N PHE A 67 -2.34 6.29 4.47
CA PHE A 67 -2.89 7.60 4.79
C PHE A 67 -4.04 7.46 5.77
N ASN A 68 -4.18 8.47 6.63
CA ASN A 68 -5.46 8.73 7.25
C ASN A 68 -6.37 9.30 6.19
N TYR A 69 -7.45 8.58 5.89
CA TYR A 69 -8.44 9.01 4.95
C TYR A 69 -9.44 9.93 5.63
N SER A 70 -9.80 11.01 4.95
CA SER A 70 -10.91 11.87 5.35
C SER A 70 -11.62 12.38 4.11
N LYS A 71 -12.96 12.31 4.10
CA LYS A 71 -13.77 12.81 2.97
C LYS A 71 -13.76 14.35 2.86
N VAL A 72 -13.38 15.04 3.95
CA VAL A 72 -13.46 16.50 4.06
C VAL A 72 -12.09 17.18 4.17
N PHE A 73 -11.05 16.44 4.57
CA PHE A 73 -9.67 16.94 4.65
C PHE A 73 -8.78 16.23 3.64
N THR A 74 -7.75 16.92 3.14
CA THR A 74 -6.74 16.30 2.29
C THR A 74 -6.07 15.15 3.04
N ASN A 75 -5.97 13.97 2.40
CA ASN A 75 -5.32 12.80 2.96
C ASN A 75 -3.89 13.14 3.40
N ARG A 76 -3.60 13.00 4.69
CA ARG A 76 -2.25 13.19 5.25
C ARG A 76 -1.55 11.84 5.31
N SER A 77 -0.34 11.75 4.77
CA SER A 77 0.48 10.53 4.88
C SER A 77 0.83 10.27 6.34
N VAL A 78 0.62 9.03 6.78
CA VAL A 78 0.90 8.61 8.16
C VAL A 78 2.18 7.77 8.21
N THR A 79 2.42 6.94 7.18
CA THR A 79 3.57 6.02 7.16
C THR A 79 4.09 5.80 5.74
N TYR A 80 5.41 5.81 5.58
CA TYR A 80 6.11 5.38 4.36
C TYR A 80 6.75 4.01 4.64
N ASN A 81 6.36 2.97 3.90
CA ASN A 81 7.09 1.71 3.90
C ASN A 81 7.66 1.48 2.50
N THR A 82 8.98 1.56 2.42
CA THR A 82 9.76 1.17 1.24
C THR A 82 10.04 -0.32 1.34
N LEU A 83 9.31 -1.14 0.60
CA LEU A 83 9.62 -2.56 0.50
C LEU A 83 10.68 -2.73 -0.59
N LYS A 84 11.95 -2.77 -0.19
CA LYS A 84 13.00 -3.37 -1.02
C LYS A 84 12.79 -4.86 -0.98
N HIS A 85 12.80 -5.50 -2.14
CA HIS A 85 12.48 -6.91 -2.33
C HIS A 85 13.32 -7.80 -1.41
N ASN A 86 12.80 -8.17 -0.24
CA ASN A 86 13.08 -9.44 0.42
C ASN A 86 12.12 -9.66 1.60
N THR A 87 11.44 -10.81 1.53
CA THR A 87 10.59 -11.44 2.56
C THR A 87 9.18 -10.86 2.71
N VAL A 88 8.28 -11.32 1.84
CA VAL A 88 6.87 -11.53 2.20
C VAL A 88 6.75 -12.99 2.63
N THR A 89 6.57 -13.23 3.92
CA THR A 89 6.00 -14.48 4.45
C THR A 89 4.72 -14.11 5.18
#